data_AF-A0A9P8A118-F1
#
_entry.id   AF-A0A9P8A118-F1
#
_cell.length_a   1.000
_cell.length_b   1.000
_cell.length_c   1.000
_cell.angle_alpha   90.00
_cell.angle_beta   90.00
_cell.angle_gamma   90.00
#
_symmetry.space_group_name_H-M   'P 1'
#
loop_
_entity.id
_entity.type
_entity.pdbx_description
1 polymer ?
#
loop_
_entity_poly.entity_id
_entity_poly.type
_entity_poly.pdbx_seq_one_letter_code
_entity_poly.pdbx_strand_id
1 'polypeptide(L)'
;MGFGVAKRGDRGGRGGGRGGARGGAKGGAKVTVEPHRHEGIFVAHGKEDYLLTKNLVPGESVYGEKRISIEGADGAKVEYRVWNPFRSKVAAGVLGGVDNIHIAPGKKVLYLGAASGTTVSHVADIVGPEGLVYAVEFSHRSGRDLINMAKKRTNVIPIIEDARHPHKYRMLVGMVDVIFADVAQPDQSRIIGINAHHFLKNNGHIVISIKANCIDSTVDAATVFAGEIPKLQEQRIKPQEQLTLEPFERDHALVVGKYVHRHYGNELALTADALSTGMAQAQPNSELVNEDIMARENQHTASRVPSLAASGARQSRSGRTTPAPSSTFLQPVMTDTRGLVRDRRLSSPSLSERSENSHHYPLSSTHSRRSSLGAPLEAEQPGFFDLATYGQNQDTRSDSSDSSDDSNHLTPKTANTRHQRCTSLSMESMGSSNSVPFAPPPPPPPSALRKFLDRFSKRVIKRHIKFVLAIYIASLLTLIRPVGDFLGRSPFLANTTVVFMHPARTVGSQLEVTLFSTIGAIIAAGWIIPYQVLVTYYNRLYLAQDNTWGWTIEALLFFVGIWVMTTIKARYAKLTGTFLIFTIANIFAHGRTHGSVHFDIFVFLELIIPMMLGVLICLVVNIVLWPETASERLG
;
A
#
# COMPACT_ATOMS: atom_id res chain seq x y z
N MET A 1 28.13 51.87 -28.47
CA MET A 1 28.18 50.91 -29.60
C MET A 1 28.07 49.52 -28.95
N GLY A 2 27.17 48.60 -29.33
CA GLY A 2 26.55 48.37 -30.64
C GLY A 2 27.56 47.61 -31.52
N PHE A 3 27.30 46.43 -32.11
CA PHE A 3 26.05 45.74 -32.48
C PHE A 3 26.09 44.27 -31.97
N GLY A 4 25.10 43.38 -32.09
CA GLY A 4 23.82 43.40 -32.81
C GLY A 4 23.80 42.38 -33.96
N VAL A 5 23.20 41.19 -33.75
CA VAL A 5 22.97 40.14 -34.76
C VAL A 5 21.50 39.70 -34.71
N ALA A 6 20.89 39.41 -35.86
CA ALA A 6 19.44 39.53 -36.07
C ALA A 6 18.67 38.22 -36.30
N LYS A 7 17.33 38.31 -36.20
CA LYS A 7 16.37 37.26 -36.59
C LYS A 7 16.33 37.04 -38.12
N ARG A 8 16.36 35.77 -38.55
CA ARG A 8 15.52 35.15 -39.60
C ARG A 8 15.93 33.66 -39.73
N GLY A 9 15.07 32.73 -40.14
CA GLY A 9 13.67 32.83 -40.52
C GLY A 9 13.00 31.44 -40.57
N ASP A 10 11.68 31.42 -40.79
CA ASP A 10 10.84 30.21 -40.69
C ASP A 10 10.88 29.32 -41.95
N ARG A 11 10.74 28.00 -41.76
CA ARG A 11 10.35 26.99 -42.77
C ARG A 11 10.02 25.66 -42.07
N GLY A 12 8.74 25.42 -41.79
CA GLY A 12 8.25 24.17 -41.19
C GLY A 12 7.68 23.16 -42.19
N GLY A 13 7.09 22.08 -41.66
CA GLY A 13 6.06 21.31 -42.38
C GLY A 13 6.22 19.78 -42.36
N ARG A 14 5.17 19.11 -41.86
CA ARG A 14 4.92 17.65 -41.81
C ARG A 14 5.80 16.85 -40.83
N GLY A 15 5.26 15.86 -40.11
CA GLY A 15 3.85 15.44 -40.00
C GLY A 15 3.70 13.94 -39.74
N GLY A 16 3.48 13.54 -38.50
CA GLY A 16 3.39 12.13 -38.12
C GLY A 16 2.78 11.92 -36.74
N GLY A 17 1.48 12.20 -36.58
CA GLY A 17 0.77 12.10 -35.30
C GLY A 17 0.50 10.65 -34.88
N ARG A 18 0.70 10.34 -33.59
CA ARG A 18 0.25 9.07 -32.98
C ARG A 18 -0.36 9.28 -31.60
N GLY A 19 -1.69 9.22 -31.54
CA GLY A 19 -2.48 8.67 -30.42
C GLY A 19 -2.15 9.10 -28.99
N GLY A 20 -2.34 10.38 -28.65
CA GLY A 20 -2.67 10.74 -27.27
C GLY A 20 -4.09 10.29 -26.94
N ALA A 21 -4.31 9.73 -25.75
CA ALA A 21 -5.62 9.18 -25.36
C ALA A 21 -6.72 10.26 -25.22
N ARG A 22 -7.99 9.87 -25.46
CA ARG A 22 -9.18 10.68 -25.20
C ARG A 22 -9.38 10.90 -23.68
N GLY A 23 -10.03 12.01 -23.31
CA GLY A 23 -10.61 12.19 -21.96
C GLY A 23 -9.95 13.28 -21.11
N GLY A 24 -9.97 14.53 -21.56
CA GLY A 24 -9.58 15.68 -20.73
C GLY A 24 -9.98 17.01 -21.36
N ALA A 25 -10.90 17.74 -20.74
CA ALA A 25 -11.35 19.03 -21.25
C ALA A 25 -10.23 20.09 -21.19
N LYS A 26 -9.87 20.63 -22.36
CA LYS A 26 -8.83 21.65 -22.56
C LYS A 26 -8.97 22.80 -21.55
N GLY A 27 -7.84 23.28 -21.02
CA GLY A 27 -7.80 24.54 -20.27
C GLY A 27 -8.25 25.71 -21.16
N GLY A 28 -9.08 26.60 -20.61
CA GLY A 28 -9.67 27.73 -21.34
C GLY A 28 -11.18 27.67 -21.53
N ALA A 29 -11.85 26.57 -21.18
CA ALA A 29 -13.32 26.56 -21.06
C ALA A 29 -13.76 27.43 -19.88
N LYS A 30 -14.71 28.35 -20.11
CA LYS A 30 -15.37 29.11 -19.04
C LYS A 30 -16.25 28.16 -18.22
N VAL A 31 -16.18 28.27 -16.90
CA VAL A 31 -16.89 27.44 -15.93
C VAL A 31 -17.49 28.34 -14.86
N THR A 32 -18.71 28.06 -14.42
CA THR A 32 -19.30 28.65 -13.21
C THR A 32 -18.87 27.83 -12.00
N VAL A 33 -18.78 28.44 -10.81
CA VAL A 33 -18.43 27.74 -9.58
C VAL A 33 -19.48 28.04 -8.51
N GLU A 34 -20.04 26.98 -7.95
CA GLU A 34 -21.14 27.01 -7.00
C GLU A 34 -20.76 26.26 -5.72
N PRO A 35 -21.27 26.65 -4.53
CA PRO A 35 -20.99 25.96 -3.29
C PRO A 35 -21.66 24.58 -3.27
N HIS A 36 -20.94 23.56 -2.79
CA HIS A 36 -21.52 22.24 -2.56
C HIS A 36 -22.31 22.21 -1.24
N ARG A 37 -23.16 21.19 -1.02
CA ARG A 37 -23.86 20.97 0.26
C ARG A 37 -22.95 20.73 1.47
N HIS A 38 -21.64 20.57 1.26
CA HIS A 38 -20.65 20.45 2.33
C HIS A 38 -19.79 21.71 2.36
N GLU A 39 -19.64 22.30 3.54
CA GLU A 39 -18.90 23.54 3.76
C GLU A 39 -17.44 23.44 3.28
N GLY A 40 -16.95 24.46 2.56
CA GLY A 40 -15.58 24.52 2.03
C GLY A 40 -15.34 23.72 0.73
N ILE A 41 -16.35 22.96 0.26
CA ILE A 41 -16.33 22.24 -1.02
C ILE A 41 -17.17 23.00 -2.05
N PHE A 42 -16.74 23.00 -3.31
CA PHE A 42 -17.41 23.69 -4.41
C PHE A 42 -17.52 22.75 -5.62
N VAL A 43 -18.40 23.08 -6.57
CA VAL A 43 -18.52 22.39 -7.87
C VAL A 43 -18.29 23.40 -8.98
N ALA A 44 -17.46 23.05 -9.97
CA ALA A 44 -17.40 23.76 -11.24
C ALA A 44 -18.37 23.12 -12.23
N HIS A 45 -19.34 23.90 -12.72
CA HIS A 45 -20.23 23.50 -13.81
C HIS A 45 -19.68 23.96 -15.16
N GLY A 46 -19.83 23.11 -16.19
CA GLY A 46 -19.28 23.35 -17.52
C GLY A 46 -19.71 22.30 -18.54
N LYS A 47 -18.75 21.78 -19.33
CA LYS A 47 -18.99 20.61 -20.20
C LYS A 47 -18.93 19.28 -19.44
N GLU A 48 -18.11 19.25 -18.40
CA GLU A 48 -17.89 18.17 -17.45
C GLU A 48 -17.86 18.85 -16.09
N ASP A 49 -18.60 18.33 -15.12
CA ASP A 49 -18.63 18.90 -13.77
C ASP A 49 -17.43 18.41 -12.95
N TYR A 50 -16.84 19.31 -12.16
CA TYR A 50 -15.65 19.00 -11.37
C TYR A 50 -15.84 19.40 -9.90
N LEU A 51 -15.53 18.49 -8.97
CA LEU A 51 -15.43 18.81 -7.55
C LEU A 51 -14.18 19.67 -7.28
N LEU A 52 -14.31 20.69 -6.43
CA LEU A 52 -13.28 21.70 -6.17
C LEU A 52 -13.04 21.94 -4.68
N THR A 53 -11.81 22.35 -4.34
CA THR A 53 -11.48 23.01 -3.07
C THR A 53 -10.87 24.40 -3.34
N LYS A 54 -11.10 25.37 -2.44
CA LYS A 54 -10.49 26.71 -2.53
C LYS A 54 -9.01 26.63 -2.18
N ASN A 55 -8.11 27.06 -3.06
CA ASN A 55 -6.67 26.91 -2.87
C ASN A 55 -6.17 27.81 -1.73
N LEU A 56 -5.57 27.22 -0.69
CA LEU A 56 -4.95 27.98 0.40
C LEU A 56 -3.63 28.66 -0.03
N VAL A 57 -2.98 28.17 -1.10
CA VAL A 57 -1.70 28.70 -1.62
C VAL A 57 -1.82 29.00 -3.12
N PRO A 58 -2.39 30.16 -3.50
CA PRO A 58 -2.62 30.52 -4.89
C PRO A 58 -1.35 30.50 -5.75
N GLY A 59 -1.48 30.04 -6.98
CA GLY A 59 -0.37 29.93 -7.94
C GLY A 59 0.29 28.55 -7.98
N GLU A 60 0.10 27.70 -6.96
CA GLU A 60 0.70 26.36 -6.89
C GLU A 60 -0.32 25.19 -6.93
N SER A 61 0.06 24.12 -7.64
CA SER A 61 -0.56 22.80 -7.65
C SER A 61 0.36 21.77 -6.97
N VAL A 62 -0.21 20.87 -6.16
CA VAL A 62 0.56 19.92 -5.33
C VAL A 62 1.00 18.67 -6.11
N TYR A 63 0.16 18.15 -7.01
CA TYR A 63 0.39 16.91 -7.76
C TYR A 63 0.08 17.03 -9.27
N GLY A 64 0.05 18.25 -9.79
CA GLY A 64 -0.22 18.55 -11.21
C GLY A 64 -1.71 18.63 -11.57
N GLU A 65 -2.57 18.80 -10.57
CA GLU A 65 -4.01 18.98 -10.72
C GLU A 65 -4.40 20.25 -11.49
N LYS A 66 -5.54 20.18 -12.19
CA LYS A 66 -6.13 21.33 -12.89
C LYS A 66 -6.57 22.38 -11.87
N ARG A 67 -6.25 23.64 -12.15
CA ARG A 67 -6.63 24.80 -11.33
C ARG A 67 -7.55 25.73 -12.11
N ILE A 68 -8.42 26.43 -11.40
CA ILE A 68 -9.45 27.32 -11.93
C ILE A 68 -9.34 28.64 -11.17
N SER A 69 -8.85 29.68 -11.83
CA SER A 69 -8.81 31.03 -11.28
C SER A 69 -10.08 31.78 -11.66
N ILE A 70 -10.72 32.42 -10.68
CA ILE A 70 -11.87 33.30 -10.86
C ILE A 70 -11.48 34.69 -10.33
N GLU A 71 -11.72 35.72 -11.15
CA GLU A 71 -11.64 37.10 -10.73
C GLU A 71 -12.97 37.46 -10.05
N GLY A 72 -12.91 37.76 -8.75
CA GLY A 72 -14.07 38.23 -7.98
C GLY A 72 -14.45 39.67 -8.34
N ALA A 73 -15.63 40.11 -7.88
CA ALA A 73 -16.12 41.46 -8.12
C ALA A 73 -15.15 42.55 -7.64
N ASP A 74 -14.42 42.28 -6.54
CA ASP A 74 -13.43 43.18 -5.95
C ASP A 74 -12.04 43.12 -6.64
N GLY A 75 -11.94 42.46 -7.80
CA GLY A 75 -10.68 42.22 -8.53
C GLY A 75 -9.75 41.16 -7.90
N ALA A 76 -10.08 40.67 -6.70
CA ALA A 76 -9.33 39.61 -6.03
C ALA A 76 -9.41 38.28 -6.81
N LYS A 77 -8.25 37.70 -7.14
CA LYS A 77 -8.18 36.42 -7.87
C LYS A 77 -8.25 35.25 -6.89
N VAL A 78 -9.40 34.59 -6.82
CA VAL A 78 -9.59 33.37 -6.04
C VAL A 78 -9.25 32.18 -6.93
N GLU A 79 -8.38 31.30 -6.46
CA GLU A 79 -8.04 30.06 -7.16
C GLU A 79 -8.69 28.84 -6.48
N TYR A 80 -9.21 27.93 -7.31
CA TYR A 80 -9.74 26.64 -6.90
C TYR A 80 -8.91 25.50 -7.52
N ARG A 81 -8.80 24.38 -6.82
CA ARG A 81 -8.10 23.17 -7.25
C ARG A 81 -9.13 22.06 -7.52
N VAL A 82 -9.02 21.40 -8.68
CA VAL A 82 -9.86 20.24 -9.01
C VAL A 82 -9.47 19.07 -8.12
N TRP A 83 -10.45 18.49 -7.43
CA TRP A 83 -10.29 17.37 -6.52
C TRP A 83 -10.74 16.07 -7.21
N ASN A 84 -9.78 15.18 -7.50
CA ASN A 84 -10.04 13.98 -8.29
C ASN A 84 -10.55 12.81 -7.40
N PRO A 85 -11.78 12.28 -7.61
CA PRO A 85 -12.32 11.18 -6.82
C PRO A 85 -11.54 9.86 -7.01
N PHE A 86 -11.03 9.58 -8.21
CA PHE A 86 -10.16 8.43 -8.51
C PHE A 86 -8.75 8.52 -7.87
N ARG A 87 -8.53 9.48 -6.98
CA ARG A 87 -7.30 9.67 -6.18
C ARG A 87 -7.57 10.02 -4.71
N SER A 88 -8.83 10.15 -4.31
CA SER A 88 -9.23 10.67 -3.01
C SER A 88 -10.54 10.03 -2.58
N LYS A 89 -10.45 9.13 -1.58
CA LYS A 89 -11.60 8.39 -1.04
C LYS A 89 -12.65 9.31 -0.42
N VAL A 90 -12.22 10.47 0.11
CA VAL A 90 -13.12 11.54 0.58
C VAL A 90 -13.90 12.14 -0.60
N ALA A 91 -13.25 12.45 -1.72
CA ALA A 91 -13.92 13.00 -2.90
C ALA A 91 -14.85 11.96 -3.57
N ALA A 92 -14.45 10.69 -3.59
CA ALA A 92 -15.30 9.58 -4.02
C ALA A 92 -16.56 9.48 -3.14
N GLY A 93 -16.45 9.59 -1.82
CA GLY A 93 -17.61 9.58 -0.92
C GLY A 93 -18.50 10.82 -1.06
N VAL A 94 -17.91 12.01 -1.20
CA VAL A 94 -18.63 13.27 -1.44
C VAL A 94 -19.49 13.21 -2.71
N LEU A 95 -18.94 12.68 -3.82
CA LEU A 95 -19.68 12.48 -5.07
C LEU A 95 -20.63 11.27 -5.03
N GLY A 96 -20.27 10.22 -4.27
CA GLY A 96 -21.08 9.02 -4.12
C GLY A 96 -22.34 9.21 -3.26
N GLY A 97 -22.44 10.32 -2.51
CA GLY A 97 -23.66 10.72 -1.82
C GLY A 97 -23.56 10.88 -0.30
N VAL A 98 -22.38 10.78 0.32
CA VAL A 98 -22.24 10.78 1.79
C VAL A 98 -22.89 12.00 2.46
N ASP A 99 -23.77 11.81 3.45
CA ASP A 99 -24.57 12.88 4.04
C ASP A 99 -23.72 13.91 4.78
N ASN A 100 -22.76 13.46 5.59
CA ASN A 100 -21.85 14.34 6.32
C ASN A 100 -20.43 13.78 6.42
N ILE A 101 -19.47 14.41 5.74
CA ILE A 101 -18.03 14.15 5.97
C ILE A 101 -17.51 14.71 7.31
N HIS A 102 -18.31 15.55 7.99
CA HIS A 102 -18.01 16.31 9.22
C HIS A 102 -16.78 17.24 9.19
N ILE A 103 -15.83 17.05 8.28
CA ILE A 103 -14.77 18.01 7.91
C ILE A 103 -15.45 19.30 7.41
N ALA A 104 -15.07 20.44 7.97
CA ALA A 104 -15.61 21.75 7.66
C ALA A 104 -14.60 22.85 8.03
N PRO A 105 -14.77 24.10 7.58
CA PRO A 105 -13.92 25.23 7.94
C PRO A 105 -13.74 25.38 9.46
N GLY A 106 -12.53 25.71 9.90
CA GLY A 106 -12.20 25.97 11.31
C GLY A 106 -12.09 24.74 12.22
N LYS A 107 -12.48 23.54 11.78
CA LYS A 107 -12.38 22.31 12.59
C LYS A 107 -10.94 21.78 12.68
N LYS A 108 -10.66 20.99 13.71
CA LYS A 108 -9.39 20.25 13.83
C LYS A 108 -9.56 18.81 13.39
N VAL A 109 -8.75 18.37 12.43
CA VAL A 109 -8.81 17.04 11.81
C VAL A 109 -7.52 16.28 12.08
N LEU A 110 -7.63 15.01 12.51
CA LEU A 110 -6.52 14.06 12.55
C LEU A 110 -6.65 13.11 11.36
N TYR A 111 -5.68 13.15 10.44
CA TYR A 111 -5.63 12.32 9.24
C TYR A 111 -4.61 11.19 9.46
N LEU A 112 -5.09 9.95 9.52
CA LEU A 112 -4.27 8.75 9.68
C LEU A 112 -4.05 8.09 8.31
N GLY A 113 -2.78 7.88 7.91
CA GLY A 113 -2.42 7.37 6.59
C GLY A 113 -2.27 8.47 5.54
N ALA A 114 -1.58 9.57 5.89
CA ALA A 114 -1.48 10.77 5.07
C ALA A 114 -0.72 10.60 3.73
N ALA A 115 0.07 9.53 3.58
CA ALA A 115 0.90 9.23 2.40
C ALA A 115 1.72 10.46 1.96
N SER A 116 1.79 10.73 0.64
CA SER A 116 2.48 11.93 0.10
C SER A 116 1.65 13.22 0.22
N GLY A 117 0.56 13.24 0.99
CA GLY A 117 -0.22 14.45 1.30
C GLY A 117 -1.17 14.95 0.23
N THR A 118 -1.45 14.17 -0.83
CA THR A 118 -2.35 14.57 -1.93
C THR A 118 -3.75 14.93 -1.45
N THR A 119 -4.46 14.01 -0.80
CA THR A 119 -5.79 14.23 -0.22
C THR A 119 -5.74 15.19 0.98
N VAL A 120 -4.70 15.09 1.81
CA VAL A 120 -4.45 16.01 2.94
C VAL A 120 -4.44 17.47 2.49
N SER A 121 -3.84 17.77 1.33
CA SER A 121 -3.81 19.14 0.80
C SER A 121 -5.21 19.69 0.44
N HIS A 122 -6.18 18.83 0.12
CA HIS A 122 -7.56 19.24 -0.12
C HIS A 122 -8.36 19.33 1.18
N VAL A 123 -8.13 18.43 2.15
CA VAL A 123 -8.70 18.56 3.51
C VAL A 123 -8.23 19.86 4.17
N ALA A 124 -6.96 20.23 4.01
CA ALA A 124 -6.40 21.49 4.50
C ALA A 124 -6.97 22.73 3.79
N ASP A 125 -7.27 22.64 2.49
CA ASP A 125 -7.95 23.70 1.73
C ASP A 125 -9.41 23.89 2.23
N ILE A 126 -10.13 22.81 2.55
CA ILE A 126 -11.53 22.83 3.08
C ILE A 126 -11.58 23.39 4.51
N VAL A 127 -10.67 22.92 5.36
CA VAL A 127 -10.55 23.33 6.77
C VAL A 127 -10.12 24.80 6.90
N GLY A 128 -9.39 25.32 5.91
CA GLY A 128 -9.00 26.73 5.86
C GLY A 128 -7.96 27.13 6.92
N PRO A 129 -7.64 28.43 7.03
CA PRO A 129 -6.54 28.92 7.88
C PRO A 129 -6.82 28.82 9.39
N GLU A 130 -8.10 28.88 9.81
CA GLU A 130 -8.50 28.86 11.23
C GLU A 130 -8.49 27.45 11.84
N GLY A 131 -8.58 26.41 11.01
CA GLY A 131 -8.54 25.02 11.45
C GLY A 131 -7.16 24.39 11.28
N LEU A 132 -7.02 23.13 11.70
CA LEU A 132 -5.73 22.42 11.68
C LEU A 132 -5.89 20.98 11.19
N VAL A 133 -4.92 20.50 10.40
CA VAL A 133 -4.85 19.12 9.94
C VAL A 133 -3.57 18.47 10.44
N TYR A 134 -3.70 17.58 11.43
CA TYR A 134 -2.62 16.73 11.90
C TYR A 134 -2.50 15.52 10.96
N ALA A 135 -1.40 15.41 10.23
CA ALA A 135 -1.23 14.42 9.17
C ALA A 135 -0.20 13.36 9.57
N VAL A 136 -0.68 12.18 9.98
CA VAL A 136 0.15 11.06 10.45
C VAL A 136 0.51 10.12 9.29
N GLU A 137 1.80 9.89 9.08
CA GLU A 137 2.34 8.99 8.06
C GLU A 137 3.55 8.20 8.58
N PHE A 138 3.58 6.89 8.37
CA PHE A 138 4.68 6.04 8.84
C PHE A 138 5.89 6.05 7.88
N SER A 139 5.66 6.11 6.57
CA SER A 139 6.72 6.02 5.56
C SER A 139 7.60 7.27 5.52
N HIS A 140 8.88 7.14 5.87
CA HIS A 140 9.87 8.20 5.70
C HIS A 140 10.05 8.67 4.24
N ARG A 141 9.62 7.88 3.23
CA ARG A 141 9.62 8.33 1.83
C ARG A 141 8.46 9.29 1.60
N SER A 142 7.24 8.84 1.87
CA SER A 142 6.00 9.62 1.68
C SER A 142 5.98 10.86 2.58
N GLY A 143 6.52 10.72 3.80
CA GLY A 143 6.73 11.81 4.75
C GLY A 143 7.59 12.97 4.23
N ARG A 144 8.54 12.74 3.30
CA ARG A 144 9.30 13.82 2.66
C ARG A 144 8.40 14.68 1.78
N ASP A 145 7.50 14.06 1.02
CA ASP A 145 6.53 14.75 0.17
C ASP A 145 5.50 15.50 1.04
N LEU A 146 4.99 14.83 2.08
CA LEU A 146 4.05 15.41 3.05
C LEU A 146 4.65 16.64 3.75
N ILE A 147 5.91 16.57 4.20
CA ILE A 147 6.65 17.71 4.77
C ILE A 147 6.83 18.81 3.73
N ASN A 148 7.14 18.49 2.47
CA ASN A 148 7.30 19.49 1.41
C ASN A 148 5.98 20.19 1.03
N MET A 149 4.84 19.52 1.19
CA MET A 149 3.50 20.10 1.06
C MET A 149 3.15 20.98 2.28
N ALA A 150 3.40 20.48 3.50
CA ALA A 150 3.13 21.19 4.75
C ALA A 150 3.99 22.46 4.95
N LYS A 151 5.23 22.50 4.41
CA LYS A 151 6.05 23.73 4.33
C LYS A 151 5.34 24.92 3.66
N LYS A 152 4.29 24.65 2.87
CA LYS A 152 3.53 25.66 2.11
C LYS A 152 2.12 25.87 2.66
N ARG A 153 1.49 24.83 3.20
CA ARG A 153 0.21 24.90 3.92
C ARG A 153 0.45 24.90 5.43
N THR A 154 0.53 26.10 6.01
CA THR A 154 0.82 26.33 7.44
C THR A 154 -0.18 25.71 8.41
N ASN A 155 -1.38 25.36 7.95
CA ASN A 155 -2.41 24.66 8.74
C ASN A 155 -2.23 23.12 8.77
N VAL A 156 -1.21 22.57 8.09
CA VAL A 156 -0.88 21.13 8.11
C VAL A 156 0.32 20.87 9.03
N ILE A 157 0.14 20.00 10.02
CA ILE A 157 1.20 19.55 10.92
C ILE A 157 1.58 18.11 10.53
N PRO A 158 2.73 17.87 9.87
CA PRO A 158 3.16 16.54 9.44
C PRO A 158 3.80 15.78 10.60
N ILE A 159 3.32 14.57 10.87
CA ILE A 159 3.77 13.69 11.96
C ILE A 159 4.27 12.39 11.34
N ILE A 160 5.58 12.17 11.38
CA ILE A 160 6.21 10.99 10.75
C ILE A 160 6.45 9.90 11.81
N GLU A 161 5.39 9.18 12.17
CA GLU A 161 5.39 8.11 13.17
C GLU A 161 4.28 7.08 12.89
N ASP A 162 4.34 5.93 13.58
CA ASP A 162 3.38 4.84 13.48
C ASP A 162 2.07 5.16 14.22
N ALA A 163 0.96 5.18 13.48
CA ALA A 163 -0.39 5.40 14.02
C ALA A 163 -0.84 4.35 15.06
N ARG A 164 -0.20 3.18 15.12
CA ARG A 164 -0.41 2.18 16.19
C ARG A 164 0.05 2.64 17.57
N HIS A 165 0.84 3.72 17.66
CA HIS A 165 1.54 4.15 18.86
C HIS A 165 1.26 5.64 19.22
N PRO A 166 -0.01 6.02 19.44
CA PRO A 166 -0.42 7.43 19.65
C PRO A 166 0.25 8.12 20.85
N HIS A 167 0.76 7.35 21.83
CA HIS A 167 1.52 7.88 22.95
C HIS A 167 2.79 8.65 22.51
N LYS A 168 3.40 8.31 21.36
CA LYS A 168 4.64 8.95 20.88
C LYS A 168 4.42 10.40 20.43
N TYR A 169 3.37 10.63 19.66
CA TYR A 169 3.02 11.97 19.13
C TYR A 169 1.98 12.72 19.98
N ARG A 170 1.68 12.22 21.20
CA ARG A 170 0.71 12.83 22.12
C ARG A 170 1.02 14.28 22.54
N MET A 171 2.27 14.71 22.38
CA MET A 171 2.70 16.09 22.68
C MET A 171 2.48 17.06 21.51
N LEU A 172 2.14 16.54 20.31
CA LEU A 172 1.93 17.34 19.10
C LEU A 172 0.43 17.52 18.79
N VAL A 173 -0.38 16.49 19.03
CA VAL A 173 -1.81 16.45 18.68
C VAL A 173 -2.66 16.86 19.89
N GLY A 174 -3.38 17.99 19.76
CA GLY A 174 -4.41 18.38 20.71
C GLY A 174 -5.78 17.76 20.37
N MET A 175 -6.80 18.03 21.19
CA MET A 175 -8.14 17.46 20.98
C MET A 175 -8.75 17.88 19.62
N VAL A 176 -9.05 16.90 18.77
CA VAL A 176 -9.61 17.06 17.42
C VAL A 176 -11.12 16.85 17.37
N ASP A 177 -11.76 17.39 16.34
CA ASP A 177 -13.20 17.30 16.07
C ASP A 177 -13.57 16.10 15.18
N VAL A 178 -12.65 15.74 14.27
CA VAL A 178 -12.83 14.66 13.29
C VAL A 178 -11.55 13.84 13.17
N ILE A 179 -11.67 12.52 13.10
CA ILE A 179 -10.60 11.62 12.60
C ILE A 179 -10.98 11.18 11.18
N PHE A 180 -10.05 11.29 10.22
CA PHE A 180 -10.13 10.59 8.94
C PHE A 180 -9.08 9.49 8.89
N ALA A 181 -9.47 8.28 8.48
CA ALA A 181 -8.58 7.12 8.47
C ALA A 181 -8.54 6.42 7.10
N ASP A 182 -7.38 6.47 6.45
CA ASP A 182 -7.04 5.77 5.20
C ASP A 182 -5.87 4.79 5.44
N VAL A 183 -5.96 4.03 6.54
CA VAL A 183 -4.93 3.09 6.99
C VAL A 183 -5.31 1.68 6.53
N ALA A 184 -4.74 1.24 5.40
CA ALA A 184 -4.93 -0.10 4.87
C ALA A 184 -4.12 -1.14 5.67
N GLN A 185 -4.61 -1.55 6.83
CA GLN A 185 -4.04 -2.60 7.70
C GLN A 185 -5.16 -3.50 8.28
N PRO A 186 -4.92 -4.79 8.55
CA PRO A 186 -5.93 -5.67 9.17
C PRO A 186 -6.37 -5.25 10.58
N ASP A 187 -5.53 -4.52 11.33
CA ASP A 187 -5.86 -3.97 12.65
C ASP A 187 -6.43 -2.53 12.61
N GLN A 188 -6.99 -2.11 11.48
CA GLN A 188 -7.53 -0.76 11.24
C GLN A 188 -8.48 -0.29 12.35
N SER A 189 -9.51 -1.07 12.71
CA SER A 189 -10.46 -0.69 13.78
C SER A 189 -9.77 -0.42 15.13
N ARG A 190 -8.74 -1.21 15.49
CA ARG A 190 -7.95 -1.01 16.72
C ARG A 190 -7.11 0.27 16.65
N ILE A 191 -6.46 0.54 15.51
CA ILE A 191 -5.66 1.76 15.28
C ILE A 191 -6.54 3.01 15.42
N ILE A 192 -7.77 2.95 14.90
CA ILE A 192 -8.73 4.05 14.96
C ILE A 192 -9.24 4.24 16.39
N GLY A 193 -9.61 3.16 17.09
CA GLY A 193 -10.05 3.19 18.49
C GLY A 193 -9.03 3.86 19.42
N ILE A 194 -7.77 3.42 19.39
CA ILE A 194 -6.72 4.03 20.25
C ILE A 194 -6.44 5.50 19.91
N ASN A 195 -6.54 5.91 18.64
CA ASN A 195 -6.40 7.33 18.28
C ASN A 195 -7.63 8.16 18.71
N ALA A 196 -8.84 7.60 18.62
CA ALA A 196 -10.05 8.23 19.12
C ALA A 196 -10.01 8.42 20.65
N HIS A 197 -9.60 7.40 21.40
CA HIS A 197 -9.44 7.46 22.85
C HIS A 197 -8.40 8.50 23.30
N HIS A 198 -7.35 8.74 22.51
CA HIS A 198 -6.30 9.71 22.84
C HIS A 198 -6.62 11.16 22.43
N PHE A 199 -7.31 11.38 21.29
CA PHE A 199 -7.36 12.70 20.66
C PHE A 199 -8.76 13.19 20.27
N LEU A 200 -9.77 12.31 20.15
CA LEU A 200 -11.08 12.73 19.64
C LEU A 200 -11.96 13.26 20.77
N LYS A 201 -12.55 14.45 20.56
CA LYS A 201 -13.56 15.01 21.48
C LYS A 201 -14.73 14.03 21.65
N ASN A 202 -15.34 13.98 22.83
CA ASN A 202 -16.60 13.25 23.02
C ASN A 202 -17.68 13.84 22.09
N ASN A 203 -18.49 12.99 21.44
CA ASN A 203 -19.37 13.34 20.32
C ASN A 203 -18.65 13.82 19.03
N GLY A 204 -17.32 13.71 18.94
CA GLY A 204 -16.56 13.89 17.71
C GLY A 204 -16.82 12.77 16.70
N HIS A 205 -16.44 12.99 15.45
CA HIS A 205 -16.79 12.12 14.34
C HIS A 205 -15.56 11.42 13.75
N ILE A 206 -15.78 10.25 13.15
CA ILE A 206 -14.76 9.43 12.52
C ILE A 206 -15.27 9.04 11.13
N VAL A 207 -14.44 9.27 10.12
CA VAL A 207 -14.69 8.86 8.74
C VAL A 207 -13.60 7.88 8.33
N ILE A 208 -14.00 6.65 8.05
CA ILE A 208 -13.12 5.50 7.87
C ILE A 208 -13.26 5.03 6.43
N SER A 209 -12.15 4.91 5.69
CA SER A 209 -12.17 4.17 4.44
C SER A 209 -11.73 2.73 4.69
N ILE A 210 -12.67 1.81 4.55
CA ILE A 210 -12.46 0.37 4.71
C ILE A 210 -12.21 -0.22 3.33
N LYS A 211 -11.08 -0.91 3.17
CA LYS A 211 -10.72 -1.63 1.94
C LYS A 211 -10.75 -3.12 2.23
N ALA A 212 -11.75 -3.83 1.73
CA ALA A 212 -12.00 -5.24 2.08
C ALA A 212 -10.74 -6.10 1.87
N ASN A 213 -10.18 -6.06 0.66
CA ASN A 213 -8.96 -6.78 0.23
C ASN A 213 -7.69 -6.54 1.09
N CYS A 214 -7.66 -5.56 2.00
CA CYS A 214 -6.54 -5.32 2.91
C CYS A 214 -6.81 -5.73 4.37
N ILE A 215 -8.03 -6.19 4.67
CA ILE A 215 -8.42 -6.81 5.94
C ILE A 215 -8.53 -8.32 5.73
N ASP A 216 -9.31 -8.76 4.74
CA ASP A 216 -9.36 -10.14 4.26
C ASP A 216 -9.53 -10.14 2.73
N SER A 217 -8.79 -11.00 2.03
CA SER A 217 -8.83 -11.15 0.56
C SER A 217 -9.41 -12.51 0.10
N THR A 218 -9.93 -13.28 1.05
CA THR A 218 -10.53 -14.60 0.83
C THR A 218 -12.07 -14.59 0.94
N VAL A 219 -12.62 -13.53 1.55
CA VAL A 219 -14.06 -13.36 1.83
C VAL A 219 -14.61 -12.19 1.00
N ASP A 220 -15.90 -12.22 0.67
CA ASP A 220 -16.59 -11.13 -0.03
C ASP A 220 -16.58 -9.80 0.75
N ALA A 221 -16.50 -8.69 0.01
CA ALA A 221 -16.37 -7.35 0.56
C ALA A 221 -17.52 -6.95 1.50
N ALA A 222 -18.77 -7.31 1.18
CA ALA A 222 -19.91 -6.98 2.04
C ALA A 222 -19.83 -7.69 3.40
N THR A 223 -19.28 -8.91 3.41
CA THR A 223 -19.05 -9.67 4.66
C THR A 223 -17.92 -9.04 5.48
N VAL A 224 -16.85 -8.56 4.83
CA VAL A 224 -15.76 -7.84 5.53
C VAL A 224 -16.26 -6.52 6.14
N PHE A 225 -17.10 -5.75 5.43
CA PHE A 225 -17.69 -4.53 5.97
C PHE A 225 -18.60 -4.81 7.17
N ALA A 226 -19.45 -5.84 7.08
CA ALA A 226 -20.29 -6.30 8.20
C ALA A 226 -19.46 -6.77 9.41
N GLY A 227 -18.27 -7.35 9.17
CA GLY A 227 -17.33 -7.79 10.21
C GLY A 227 -16.54 -6.66 10.91
N GLU A 228 -16.38 -5.49 10.29
CA GLU A 228 -15.74 -4.33 10.94
C GLU A 228 -16.69 -3.51 11.82
N ILE A 229 -17.97 -3.42 11.45
CA ILE A 229 -19.00 -2.70 12.23
C ILE A 229 -19.00 -3.04 13.73
N PRO A 230 -19.04 -4.31 14.18
CA PRO A 230 -19.03 -4.64 15.61
C PRO A 230 -17.70 -4.29 16.29
N LYS A 231 -16.56 -4.36 15.57
CA LYS A 231 -15.25 -3.95 16.10
C LYS A 231 -15.20 -2.45 16.36
N LEU A 232 -15.81 -1.64 15.50
CA LEU A 232 -15.94 -0.19 15.71
C LEU A 232 -16.84 0.12 16.91
N GLN A 233 -17.94 -0.61 17.08
CA GLN A 233 -18.84 -0.49 18.24
C GLN A 233 -18.14 -0.86 19.56
N GLU A 234 -17.31 -1.90 19.57
CA GLU A 234 -16.44 -2.26 20.70
C GLU A 234 -15.47 -1.12 21.08
N GLN A 235 -14.89 -0.44 20.08
CA GLN A 235 -14.07 0.77 20.27
C GLN A 235 -14.88 2.04 20.62
N ARG A 236 -16.16 1.90 21.02
CA ARG A 236 -17.11 2.98 21.37
C ARG A 236 -17.45 3.95 20.21
N ILE A 237 -17.37 3.48 18.97
CA ILE A 237 -17.72 4.25 17.77
C ILE A 237 -19.09 3.79 17.27
N LYS A 238 -20.09 4.67 17.29
CA LYS A 238 -21.40 4.38 16.70
C LYS A 238 -21.32 4.59 15.19
N PRO A 239 -21.46 3.57 14.32
CA PRO A 239 -21.67 3.83 12.90
C PRO A 239 -22.98 4.60 12.71
N GLN A 240 -23.00 5.53 11.77
CA GLN A 240 -24.17 6.30 11.37
C GLN A 240 -24.53 6.07 9.90
N GLU A 241 -23.52 5.95 9.05
CA GLU A 241 -23.66 5.90 7.61
C GLU A 241 -22.58 4.99 7.01
N GLN A 242 -22.94 4.25 5.95
CA GLN A 242 -22.01 3.46 5.15
C GLN A 242 -22.32 3.65 3.67
N LEU A 243 -21.28 3.92 2.89
CA LEU A 243 -21.37 4.16 1.44
C LEU A 243 -20.26 3.38 0.71
N THR A 244 -20.62 2.55 -0.26
CA THR A 244 -19.66 1.91 -1.17
C THR A 244 -19.09 2.94 -2.16
N LEU A 245 -17.77 2.92 -2.39
CA LEU A 245 -17.08 3.93 -3.23
C LEU A 245 -17.05 3.59 -4.73
N GLU A 246 -17.88 2.66 -5.19
CA GLU A 246 -18.09 2.41 -6.61
C GLU A 246 -18.86 3.59 -7.25
N PRO A 247 -18.50 4.04 -8.47
CA PRO A 247 -17.60 3.41 -9.44
C PRO A 247 -16.12 3.84 -9.34
N PHE A 248 -15.73 4.62 -8.31
CA PHE A 248 -14.39 5.20 -8.21
C PHE A 248 -13.33 4.21 -7.71
N GLU A 249 -13.64 3.44 -6.66
CA GLU A 249 -12.77 2.41 -6.09
C GLU A 249 -13.56 1.13 -5.78
N ARG A 250 -13.27 0.03 -6.49
CA ARG A 250 -13.84 -1.30 -6.23
C ARG A 250 -13.43 -1.82 -4.84
N ASP A 251 -14.30 -2.59 -4.19
CA ASP A 251 -14.05 -3.23 -2.88
C ASP A 251 -13.71 -2.26 -1.72
N HIS A 252 -14.10 -0.99 -1.85
CA HIS A 252 -13.94 0.04 -0.80
C HIS A 252 -15.30 0.55 -0.32
N ALA A 253 -15.40 0.79 0.98
CA ALA A 253 -16.49 1.50 1.61
C ALA A 253 -15.97 2.69 2.44
N LEU A 254 -16.77 3.73 2.54
CA LEU A 254 -16.64 4.81 3.50
C LEU A 254 -17.66 4.57 4.61
N VAL A 255 -17.21 4.55 5.86
CA VAL A 255 -18.08 4.46 7.05
C VAL A 255 -17.92 5.74 7.85
N VAL A 256 -19.02 6.43 8.11
CA VAL A 256 -19.10 7.58 9.02
C VAL A 256 -19.65 7.09 10.35
N GLY A 257 -18.98 7.48 11.45
CA GLY A 257 -19.41 7.16 12.79
C GLY A 257 -19.12 8.27 13.79
N LYS A 258 -19.81 8.20 14.93
CA LYS A 258 -19.70 9.15 16.05
C LYS A 258 -19.10 8.47 17.26
N TYR A 259 -18.06 9.08 17.83
CA TYR A 259 -17.40 8.58 19.02
C TYR A 259 -18.17 8.97 20.28
N VAL A 260 -18.55 7.98 21.08
CA VAL A 260 -19.40 8.16 22.27
C VAL A 260 -18.66 7.62 23.49
N HIS A 261 -18.13 8.52 24.34
CA HIS A 261 -17.28 8.11 25.47
C HIS A 261 -18.06 7.38 26.59
N ARG A 262 -19.39 7.58 26.69
CA ARG A 262 -20.25 6.92 27.69
C ARG A 262 -20.69 5.53 27.17
N HIS A 263 -20.64 4.52 28.03
CA HIS A 263 -20.95 3.13 27.66
C HIS A 263 -22.40 2.96 27.18
N TYR A 264 -22.57 2.23 26.08
CA TYR A 264 -23.88 1.85 25.51
C TYR A 264 -24.76 0.99 26.42
N GLY A 265 -24.16 0.30 27.40
CA GLY A 265 -24.89 -0.59 28.31
C GLY A 265 -26.00 0.11 29.13
N ASN A 266 -25.81 1.38 29.48
CA ASN A 266 -26.74 2.06 30.40
C ASN A 266 -28.02 2.58 29.74
N GLU A 267 -28.06 2.92 28.44
CA GLU A 267 -29.31 3.36 27.80
C GLU A 267 -30.24 2.19 27.49
N LEU A 268 -29.69 1.01 27.15
CA LEU A 268 -30.44 -0.23 27.04
C LEU A 268 -30.89 -0.77 28.41
N ALA A 269 -30.05 -0.68 29.45
CA ALA A 269 -30.46 -1.02 30.81
C ALA A 269 -31.57 -0.07 31.31
N LEU A 270 -31.40 1.25 31.21
CA LEU A 270 -32.40 2.22 31.68
C LEU A 270 -33.72 2.14 30.90
N THR A 271 -33.72 1.77 29.62
CA THR A 271 -34.97 1.54 28.87
C THR A 271 -35.60 0.19 29.20
N ALA A 272 -34.83 -0.87 29.45
CA ALA A 272 -35.35 -2.16 29.94
C ALA A 272 -35.90 -2.06 31.38
N ASP A 273 -35.24 -1.31 32.26
CA ASP A 273 -35.68 -1.04 33.63
C ASP A 273 -36.93 -0.14 33.64
N ALA A 274 -37.00 0.87 32.77
CA ALA A 274 -38.21 1.69 32.62
C ALA A 274 -39.40 0.89 32.06
N LEU A 275 -39.17 -0.01 31.09
CA LEU A 275 -40.22 -0.87 30.51
C LEU A 275 -40.68 -1.95 31.50
N SER A 276 -39.78 -2.59 32.24
CA SER A 276 -40.13 -3.60 33.24
C SER A 276 -40.82 -2.98 34.47
N THR A 277 -40.33 -1.84 34.96
CA THR A 277 -41.01 -1.09 36.04
C THR A 277 -42.38 -0.58 35.59
N GLY A 278 -42.51 -0.13 34.34
CA GLY A 278 -43.77 0.32 33.75
C GLY A 278 -44.84 -0.77 33.60
N MET A 279 -44.46 -2.04 33.50
CA MET A 279 -45.40 -3.16 33.43
C MET A 279 -45.79 -3.75 34.80
N ALA A 280 -45.11 -3.35 35.88
CA ALA A 280 -45.35 -3.91 37.22
C ALA A 280 -46.56 -3.32 37.96
N GLN A 281 -47.30 -2.35 37.39
CA GLN A 281 -48.43 -1.67 38.04
C GLN A 281 -49.77 -1.76 37.28
N ALA A 282 -49.87 -2.58 36.24
CA ALA A 282 -51.10 -2.76 35.46
C ALA A 282 -51.86 -4.04 35.87
N GLN A 283 -52.58 -4.00 37.00
CA GLN A 283 -53.59 -5.02 37.31
C GLN A 283 -54.89 -4.74 36.53
N PRO A 284 -55.46 -5.71 35.79
CA PRO A 284 -56.69 -5.51 35.04
C PRO A 284 -57.93 -5.76 35.92
N ASN A 285 -58.45 -4.72 36.57
CA ASN A 285 -59.79 -4.77 37.17
C ASN A 285 -60.84 -4.55 36.08
N SER A 286 -61.35 -5.64 35.52
CA SER A 286 -62.44 -5.63 34.54
C SER A 286 -63.81 -5.71 35.22
N GLU A 287 -64.46 -4.58 35.49
CA GLU A 287 -65.92 -4.56 35.67
C GLU A 287 -66.56 -3.17 35.50
N LEU A 288 -67.85 -3.22 35.15
CA LEU A 288 -68.88 -2.18 35.31
C LEU A 288 -68.91 -0.92 34.40
N VAL A 289 -70.00 -0.90 33.61
CA VAL A 289 -70.86 0.24 33.23
C VAL A 289 -70.49 1.06 31.98
N ASN A 290 -71.43 1.04 31.02
CA ASN A 290 -71.56 2.05 29.96
C ASN A 290 -72.21 3.31 30.52
N GLU A 291 -71.78 4.50 30.10
CA GLU A 291 -72.72 5.58 29.80
C GLU A 291 -72.12 6.59 28.81
N ASP A 292 -73.01 7.13 27.96
CA ASP A 292 -72.99 8.30 27.07
C ASP A 292 -71.67 8.91 26.54
N ILE A 293 -71.48 9.10 25.22
CA ILE A 293 -72.30 9.82 24.21
C ILE A 293 -72.17 11.36 24.30
N MET A 294 -71.50 11.92 23.29
CA MET A 294 -71.66 13.28 22.71
C MET A 294 -71.80 14.50 23.65
N ALA A 295 -70.70 15.24 23.83
CA ALA A 295 -70.78 16.68 24.13
C ALA A 295 -69.61 17.48 23.53
N ARG A 296 -69.93 18.41 22.61
CA ARG A 296 -69.29 19.74 22.36
C ARG A 296 -67.75 19.77 22.35
N GLU A 297 -67.04 19.93 21.24
CA GLU A 297 -67.21 20.87 20.11
C GLU A 297 -67.30 22.37 20.48
N ASN A 298 -66.34 23.13 19.95
CA ASN A 298 -66.24 24.59 19.82
C ASN A 298 -65.99 25.48 21.06
N GLN A 299 -65.42 26.66 20.74
CA GLN A 299 -65.10 27.84 21.58
C GLN A 299 -63.83 27.71 22.47
N HIS A 300 -62.94 28.70 22.57
CA HIS A 300 -62.91 30.04 21.92
C HIS A 300 -61.48 30.52 21.62
N THR A 301 -61.33 31.27 20.52
CA THR A 301 -60.16 32.10 20.20
C THR A 301 -60.19 33.45 20.95
N ALA A 302 -59.05 33.95 21.46
CA ALA A 302 -58.67 35.38 21.31
C ALA A 302 -57.28 35.74 21.92
N SER A 303 -56.67 36.74 21.26
CA SER A 303 -55.51 37.57 21.61
C SER A 303 -55.42 38.06 23.08
N ARG A 304 -54.24 38.42 23.62
CA ARG A 304 -53.55 39.70 23.31
C ARG A 304 -52.13 39.81 23.90
N VAL A 305 -51.32 40.67 23.27
CA VAL A 305 -50.10 41.28 23.84
C VAL A 305 -50.45 42.70 24.33
N PRO A 306 -49.77 43.22 25.37
CA PRO A 306 -49.30 44.60 25.30
C PRO A 306 -47.81 44.75 25.68
N SER A 307 -47.16 45.76 25.10
CA SER A 307 -45.81 46.22 25.40
C SER A 307 -45.80 47.40 26.38
N LEU A 308 -44.62 47.73 26.93
CA LEU A 308 -44.07 49.03 27.42
C LEU A 308 -43.08 48.74 28.58
N ALA A 309 -42.11 49.59 28.95
CA ALA A 309 -41.25 50.57 28.25
C ALA A 309 -40.22 51.13 29.28
N ALA A 310 -39.19 51.87 28.80
CA ALA A 310 -38.26 52.69 29.62
C ALA A 310 -37.35 51.92 30.62
N SER A 311 -36.28 52.47 31.20
CA SER A 311 -35.30 53.52 30.79
C SER A 311 -34.12 53.48 31.80
N GLY A 312 -32.99 54.15 31.52
CA GLY A 312 -31.93 54.41 32.52
C GLY A 312 -30.49 54.21 32.03
N ALA A 313 -29.55 55.00 32.55
CA ALA A 313 -28.15 55.01 32.08
C ALA A 313 -27.11 55.28 33.19
N ARG A 314 -25.87 54.87 32.91
CA ARG A 314 -24.56 55.37 33.40
C ARG A 314 -24.32 55.64 34.91
N GLN A 315 -23.26 54.96 35.40
CA GLN A 315 -22.13 55.50 36.18
C GLN A 315 -22.30 55.93 37.67
N SER A 316 -21.80 55.04 38.55
CA SER A 316 -20.60 55.23 39.39
C SER A 316 -20.67 55.56 40.91
N ARG A 317 -19.78 54.85 41.65
CA ARG A 317 -18.77 55.36 42.63
C ARG A 317 -18.97 55.14 44.17
N SER A 318 -17.97 54.45 44.75
CA SER A 318 -17.46 54.48 46.15
C SER A 318 -18.21 53.70 47.26
N GLY A 319 -17.50 53.26 48.32
CA GLY A 319 -18.10 52.48 49.44
C GLY A 319 -17.23 52.01 50.64
N ARG A 320 -15.90 51.79 50.51
CA ARG A 320 -14.85 51.68 51.58
C ARG A 320 -15.17 50.94 52.92
N THR A 321 -14.43 49.88 53.27
CA THR A 321 -13.85 49.66 54.63
C THR A 321 -12.83 48.52 54.73
N THR A 322 -11.95 48.59 55.74
CA THR A 322 -11.02 47.54 56.25
C THR A 322 -10.93 47.69 57.79
N PRO A 323 -10.38 46.73 58.56
CA PRO A 323 -8.95 46.78 58.91
C PRO A 323 -8.25 45.39 59.04
N ALA A 324 -6.97 45.40 59.44
CA ALA A 324 -6.12 44.23 59.72
C ALA A 324 -5.94 43.99 61.25
N PRO A 325 -5.09 43.05 61.72
CA PRO A 325 -3.60 43.19 61.71
C PRO A 325 -2.93 41.95 61.05
N SER A 326 -1.62 41.62 61.10
CA SER A 326 -0.48 41.99 61.97
C SER A 326 0.88 41.95 61.21
N SER A 327 1.97 42.30 61.90
CA SER A 327 3.38 42.11 61.49
C SER A 327 4.01 40.86 62.17
N THR A 328 5.29 40.47 62.07
CA THR A 328 6.56 41.09 61.58
C THR A 328 7.46 39.95 60.96
N PHE A 329 8.80 39.87 60.87
CA PHE A 329 10.00 40.63 61.29
C PHE A 329 11.26 40.25 60.44
N LEU A 330 12.28 41.13 60.46
CA LEU A 330 13.73 40.97 60.22
C LEU A 330 14.34 40.29 58.96
N GLN A 331 15.15 41.09 58.25
CA GLN A 331 16.40 40.70 57.55
C GLN A 331 17.60 41.36 58.28
N PRO A 332 18.87 41.00 57.97
CA PRO A 332 19.71 41.75 56.99
C PRO A 332 20.47 40.80 56.00
N VAL A 333 21.15 41.15 54.89
CA VAL A 333 21.65 42.38 54.19
C VAL A 333 23.20 42.55 54.16
N MET A 334 23.77 42.45 52.94
CA MET A 334 25.03 43.05 52.38
C MET A 334 26.49 42.56 52.70
N THR A 335 27.23 42.23 51.61
CA THR A 335 28.69 42.55 51.29
C THR A 335 29.83 41.98 52.18
N ASP A 336 31.14 41.91 51.81
CA ASP A 336 31.93 42.28 50.60
C ASP A 336 33.29 41.49 50.47
N THR A 337 33.99 41.64 49.33
CA THR A 337 35.47 41.55 49.07
C THR A 337 36.35 40.29 49.32
N ARG A 338 37.23 40.01 48.32
CA ARG A 338 38.68 39.60 48.36
C ARG A 338 39.13 38.37 49.20
N GLY A 339 40.14 37.55 48.82
CA GLY A 339 40.98 37.46 47.62
C GLY A 339 42.51 37.41 47.88
N LEU A 340 43.15 36.22 47.79
CA LEU A 340 44.60 35.91 47.80
C LEU A 340 44.80 34.54 47.04
N VAL A 341 45.77 34.23 46.16
CA VAL A 341 47.27 34.32 46.14
C VAL A 341 47.94 33.08 46.78
N ARG A 342 48.99 32.40 46.24
CA ARG A 342 49.67 32.37 44.90
C ARG A 342 50.88 31.38 44.90
N ASP A 343 51.27 30.82 43.74
CA ASP A 343 52.64 30.28 43.39
C ASP A 343 53.24 29.12 44.26
N ARG A 344 54.36 28.41 43.96
CA ARG A 344 54.97 27.87 42.70
C ARG A 344 56.12 26.84 42.98
N ARG A 345 56.23 25.81 42.12
CA ARG A 345 57.47 25.22 41.49
C ARG A 345 58.65 24.62 42.30
N LEU A 346 59.17 23.50 41.74
CA LEU A 346 60.56 22.98 41.76
C LEU A 346 61.07 22.41 43.11
N SER A 347 62.01 21.43 43.19
CA SER A 347 62.87 20.78 42.18
C SER A 347 63.20 19.29 42.51
N SER A 348 63.83 18.59 41.55
CA SER A 348 64.42 17.21 41.58
C SER A 348 65.81 17.16 42.29
N PRO A 349 66.62 16.05 42.33
CA PRO A 349 66.58 14.80 41.52
C PRO A 349 67.03 13.47 42.19
N SER A 350 67.32 12.46 41.34
CA SER A 350 68.03 11.17 41.56
C SER A 350 67.17 9.97 42.00
N LEU A 351 67.45 8.70 41.60
CA LEU A 351 68.34 8.16 40.53
C LEU A 351 67.95 6.70 40.16
N SER A 352 68.29 6.26 38.92
CA SER A 352 68.31 4.86 38.40
C SER A 352 66.99 4.03 38.42
N GLU A 353 66.68 3.16 37.47
CA GLU A 353 67.34 2.76 36.20
C GLU A 353 66.30 2.35 35.11
N ARG A 354 66.74 2.32 33.84
CA ARG A 354 66.20 1.62 32.63
C ARG A 354 64.68 1.36 32.48
N SER A 355 63.98 1.93 31.47
CA SER A 355 64.02 1.57 30.02
C SER A 355 63.24 0.27 29.71
N GLU A 356 62.28 0.22 28.77
CA GLU A 356 61.76 1.24 27.83
C GLU A 356 60.32 0.91 27.37
N ASN A 357 59.48 1.94 27.19
CA ASN A 357 58.25 1.89 26.37
C ASN A 357 57.71 3.31 26.16
N SER A 358 57.55 3.78 24.92
CA SER A 358 57.23 5.18 24.61
C SER A 358 55.92 5.35 23.82
N HIS A 359 55.07 6.28 24.28
CA HIS A 359 53.84 6.67 23.61
C HIS A 359 54.07 7.72 22.49
N HIS A 360 53.03 7.93 21.67
CA HIS A 360 52.86 9.05 20.74
C HIS A 360 53.11 10.44 21.38
N TYR A 361 53.33 11.46 20.53
CA TYR A 361 52.65 12.78 20.45
C TYR A 361 53.37 13.66 19.38
N PRO A 362 52.91 14.88 18.96
CA PRO A 362 51.86 15.74 19.51
C PRO A 362 50.82 16.28 18.48
N LEU A 363 50.01 17.27 18.91
CA LEU A 363 48.86 17.87 18.21
C LEU A 363 49.18 19.20 17.51
N SER A 364 48.61 19.43 16.31
CA SER A 364 48.47 20.74 15.63
C SER A 364 47.59 20.60 14.36
N SER A 365 46.76 21.55 13.90
CA SER A 365 46.00 22.65 14.54
C SER A 365 44.91 23.21 13.56
N THR A 366 44.05 24.11 14.06
CA THR A 366 43.17 25.09 13.34
C THR A 366 42.25 24.69 12.15
N HIS A 367 40.99 25.16 12.24
CA HIS A 367 39.90 25.01 11.26
C HIS A 367 40.22 25.30 9.77
N SER A 368 39.66 24.48 8.85
CA SER A 368 38.98 25.01 7.65
C SER A 368 37.92 24.07 7.03
N ARG A 369 36.80 24.70 6.62
CA ARG A 369 35.74 24.33 5.66
C ARG A 369 35.67 22.93 4.97
N ARG A 370 34.53 22.27 5.25
CA ARG A 370 33.48 21.80 4.29
C ARG A 370 33.59 20.38 3.64
N SER A 371 32.46 19.67 3.77
CA SER A 371 31.84 18.69 2.84
C SER A 371 32.50 17.32 2.53
N SER A 372 31.94 16.31 3.20
CA SER A 372 31.17 15.18 2.60
C SER A 372 31.83 13.81 2.34
N LEU A 373 31.02 12.78 2.67
CA LEU A 373 31.04 11.37 2.23
C LEU A 373 32.13 10.44 2.80
N GLY A 374 31.68 9.62 3.76
CA GLY A 374 32.27 8.36 4.23
C GLY A 374 31.14 7.50 4.83
N ALA A 375 31.20 6.17 4.68
CA ALA A 375 30.08 5.26 4.97
C ALA A 375 30.10 4.70 6.41
N PRO A 376 28.94 4.25 6.95
CA PRO A 376 28.89 3.34 8.09
C PRO A 376 29.24 1.91 7.66
N LEU A 377 29.76 1.11 8.59
CA LEU A 377 30.21 -0.27 8.38
C LEU A 377 29.05 -1.28 8.35
N GLU A 378 29.35 -2.46 7.80
CA GLU A 378 28.45 -3.61 7.69
C GLU A 378 28.29 -4.36 9.02
N ALA A 379 27.11 -4.95 9.22
CA ALA A 379 26.86 -6.10 10.09
C ALA A 379 25.75 -6.94 9.43
N GLU A 380 25.85 -8.26 9.52
CA GLU A 380 25.18 -9.19 8.60
C GLU A 380 23.67 -9.36 8.83
N GLN A 381 22.96 -9.81 7.78
CA GLN A 381 21.62 -10.38 7.89
C GLN A 381 21.70 -11.91 7.69
N PRO A 382 21.07 -12.74 8.54
CA PRO A 382 20.91 -14.16 8.25
C PRO A 382 19.98 -14.38 7.06
N GLY A 383 20.30 -15.40 6.25
CA GLY A 383 19.69 -15.61 4.93
C GLY A 383 18.31 -16.29 4.93
N PHE A 384 17.68 -16.24 3.75
CA PHE A 384 16.42 -16.94 3.44
C PHE A 384 16.66 -18.44 3.24
N PHE A 385 16.77 -19.20 4.34
CA PHE A 385 16.38 -20.62 4.52
C PHE A 385 16.95 -21.11 5.86
N ASP A 386 16.11 -21.36 6.85
CA ASP A 386 16.44 -22.20 8.01
C ASP A 386 15.19 -23.00 8.43
N LEU A 387 15.39 -24.22 8.90
CA LEU A 387 14.35 -25.26 8.98
C LEU A 387 14.51 -26.17 10.21
N ALA A 388 14.81 -25.58 11.37
CA ALA A 388 15.17 -26.33 12.57
C ALA A 388 14.53 -25.81 13.88
N THR A 389 13.18 -25.73 13.96
CA THR A 389 12.51 -25.72 15.28
C THR A 389 11.08 -26.23 15.23
N TYR A 390 10.85 -27.40 15.84
CA TYR A 390 9.54 -27.79 16.37
C TYR A 390 9.75 -28.52 17.70
N GLY A 391 9.72 -27.75 18.79
CA GLY A 391 9.81 -28.31 20.14
C GLY A 391 8.56 -29.12 20.47
N GLN A 392 8.73 -30.25 21.14
CA GLN A 392 7.61 -31.03 21.65
C GLN A 392 6.98 -30.30 22.85
N ASN A 393 5.69 -29.97 22.77
CA ASN A 393 4.88 -29.86 23.98
C ASN A 393 4.34 -31.26 24.30
N GLN A 394 4.74 -31.78 25.46
CA GLN A 394 4.14 -32.98 26.05
C GLN A 394 2.85 -32.56 26.76
N ASP A 395 1.72 -33.15 26.37
CA ASP A 395 0.46 -33.05 27.11
C ASP A 395 -0.37 -34.32 26.87
N THR A 396 -0.14 -35.34 27.70
CA THR A 396 -1.11 -36.42 27.93
C THR A 396 -0.81 -37.09 29.26
N ARG A 397 -1.86 -37.37 30.04
CA ARG A 397 -1.74 -38.05 31.34
C ARG A 397 -1.46 -39.54 31.17
N SER A 398 -1.09 -40.17 32.28
CA SER A 398 -1.35 -41.60 32.50
C SER A 398 -2.83 -41.92 32.24
N ASP A 399 -3.11 -43.14 31.80
CA ASP A 399 -3.55 -44.19 32.73
C ASP A 399 -3.20 -45.57 32.15
N SER A 400 -3.31 -46.61 32.98
CA SER A 400 -2.68 -47.92 32.77
C SER A 400 -3.62 -48.98 32.17
N SER A 401 -3.03 -50.11 31.76
CA SER A 401 -3.64 -51.46 31.67
C SER A 401 -4.91 -51.62 30.80
N ASP A 402 -4.96 -52.55 29.87
CA ASP A 402 -4.77 -53.97 30.22
C ASP A 402 -4.11 -54.83 29.11
N SER A 403 -4.15 -56.13 29.35
CA SER A 403 -3.35 -57.22 28.79
C SER A 403 -3.76 -57.69 27.38
N SER A 404 -2.80 -58.35 26.72
CA SER A 404 -3.00 -59.11 25.48
C SER A 404 -3.15 -60.62 25.75
N ASP A 405 -3.50 -61.35 24.69
CA ASP A 405 -3.55 -62.81 24.54
C ASP A 405 -4.94 -63.39 24.92
N ASP A 406 -5.60 -64.19 24.08
CA ASP A 406 -5.06 -65.48 23.61
C ASP A 406 -5.68 -66.06 22.30
N SER A 407 -4.84 -66.81 21.57
CA SER A 407 -5.11 -67.98 20.69
C SER A 407 -6.16 -68.02 19.55
N ASN A 408 -5.69 -68.48 18.38
CA ASN A 408 -6.24 -69.56 17.50
C ASN A 408 -7.74 -69.53 17.06
N HIS A 409 -8.07 -69.67 15.75
CA HIS A 409 -7.77 -70.89 14.99
C HIS A 409 -7.69 -70.74 13.45
N LEU A 410 -7.34 -71.85 12.77
CA LEU A 410 -6.81 -71.92 11.41
C LEU A 410 -7.81 -72.11 10.23
N THR A 411 -7.77 -71.17 9.29
CA THR A 411 -7.60 -71.42 7.82
C THR A 411 -8.80 -72.06 7.03
N PRO A 412 -8.71 -72.46 5.72
CA PRO A 412 -9.44 -71.69 4.70
C PRO A 412 -10.10 -72.55 3.57
N LYS A 413 -10.54 -71.87 2.50
CA LYS A 413 -10.30 -72.18 1.05
C LYS A 413 -11.56 -72.02 0.19
N THR A 414 -11.36 -71.43 -1.01
CA THR A 414 -12.09 -71.71 -2.27
C THR A 414 -13.61 -71.47 -2.34
N ALA A 415 -14.21 -71.17 -3.50
CA ALA A 415 -13.64 -70.83 -4.80
C ALA A 415 -14.62 -69.97 -5.63
N ASN A 416 -14.04 -68.95 -6.28
CA ASN A 416 -14.10 -68.71 -7.73
C ASN A 416 -15.46 -68.66 -8.48
N THR A 417 -15.51 -67.77 -9.49
CA THR A 417 -16.47 -67.73 -10.62
C THR A 417 -17.97 -67.50 -10.32
N ARG A 418 -18.78 -66.89 -11.20
CA ARG A 418 -18.54 -65.96 -12.34
C ARG A 418 -19.90 -65.47 -12.90
N HIS A 419 -20.06 -64.15 -13.12
CA HIS A 419 -21.29 -63.53 -13.68
C HIS A 419 -22.55 -63.77 -12.78
N GLN A 420 -23.73 -63.18 -13.01
CA GLN A 420 -24.24 -62.38 -14.15
C GLN A 420 -25.24 -61.30 -13.69
N ARG A 421 -25.59 -60.37 -14.58
CA ARG A 421 -26.66 -59.37 -14.37
C ARG A 421 -28.03 -60.04 -14.56
N CYS A 422 -29.07 -59.68 -13.80
CA CYS A 422 -30.05 -58.68 -14.28
C CYS A 422 -31.21 -58.37 -13.32
N THR A 423 -31.78 -57.20 -13.59
CA THR A 423 -33.00 -56.53 -13.11
C THR A 423 -34.30 -57.35 -13.04
N SER A 424 -35.06 -57.18 -11.95
CA SER A 424 -36.54 -57.23 -11.88
C SER A 424 -36.96 -56.52 -10.57
N LEU A 425 -37.73 -55.42 -10.61
CA LEU A 425 -39.19 -55.25 -10.77
C LEU A 425 -40.01 -55.46 -9.48
N SER A 426 -40.43 -54.32 -8.91
CA SER A 426 -41.72 -54.03 -8.24
C SER A 426 -42.42 -55.09 -7.36
N MET A 427 -42.73 -54.71 -6.11
CA MET A 427 -44.11 -54.46 -5.66
C MET A 427 -44.13 -53.62 -4.37
N GLU A 428 -45.27 -52.97 -4.11
CA GLU A 428 -45.48 -52.10 -2.94
C GLU A 428 -45.98 -52.87 -1.71
N SER A 429 -45.74 -52.33 -0.52
CA SER A 429 -46.52 -52.64 0.69
C SER A 429 -46.60 -51.40 1.58
N MET A 430 -47.81 -51.04 2.02
CA MET A 430 -48.01 -49.96 2.97
C MET A 430 -47.50 -50.35 4.37
N GLY A 431 -46.93 -49.37 5.09
CA GLY A 431 -46.52 -49.51 6.48
C GLY A 431 -46.37 -48.13 7.11
N SER A 432 -47.19 -47.81 8.13
CA SER A 432 -47.26 -46.47 8.72
C SER A 432 -46.31 -46.30 9.89
N SER A 433 -45.43 -45.29 9.83
CA SER A 433 -44.90 -44.59 11.00
C SER A 433 -44.25 -43.27 10.59
N ASN A 434 -44.51 -42.18 11.32
CA ASN A 434 -43.88 -40.88 11.07
C ASN A 434 -42.38 -40.90 11.40
N SER A 435 -41.52 -40.57 10.42
CA SER A 435 -40.12 -40.25 10.65
C SER A 435 -39.69 -39.05 9.79
N VAL A 436 -39.14 -38.02 10.43
CA VAL A 436 -38.62 -36.81 9.76
C VAL A 436 -37.51 -37.21 8.77
N PRO A 437 -37.47 -36.67 7.54
CA PRO A 437 -36.40 -36.98 6.59
C PRO A 437 -35.03 -36.58 7.17
N PHE A 438 -34.18 -37.57 7.40
CA PHE A 438 -32.83 -37.38 7.91
C PHE A 438 -32.01 -36.57 6.90
N ALA A 439 -31.34 -35.50 7.37
CA ALA A 439 -30.53 -34.67 6.49
C ALA A 439 -29.40 -35.50 5.85
N PRO A 440 -29.06 -35.27 4.56
CA PRO A 440 -27.97 -36.01 3.92
C PRO A 440 -26.66 -35.77 4.68
N PRO A 441 -25.83 -36.80 4.88
CA PRO A 441 -24.59 -36.67 5.65
C PRO A 441 -23.67 -35.61 5.01
N PRO A 442 -22.94 -34.82 5.83
CA PRO A 442 -22.07 -33.78 5.32
C PRO A 442 -21.00 -34.36 4.39
N PRO A 443 -20.64 -33.66 3.29
CA PRO A 443 -19.63 -34.15 2.36
C PRO A 443 -18.29 -34.37 3.07
N PRO A 444 -17.52 -35.42 2.70
CA PRO A 444 -16.27 -35.75 3.38
C PRO A 444 -15.29 -34.56 3.31
N PRO A 445 -14.50 -34.33 4.38
CA PRO A 445 -13.68 -33.15 4.50
C PRO A 445 -12.72 -33.01 3.31
N PRO A 446 -12.60 -31.83 2.69
CA PRO A 446 -11.77 -31.65 1.51
C PRO A 446 -10.32 -32.03 1.82
N SER A 447 -9.74 -32.86 0.95
CA SER A 447 -8.37 -33.39 1.12
C SER A 447 -7.35 -32.27 1.30
N ALA A 448 -6.21 -32.57 1.92
CA ALA A 448 -5.15 -31.59 2.16
C ALA A 448 -4.70 -30.90 0.86
N LEU A 449 -4.68 -31.63 -0.27
CA LEU A 449 -4.43 -31.09 -1.60
C LEU A 449 -5.49 -30.07 -2.03
N ARG A 450 -6.78 -30.33 -1.77
CA ARG A 450 -7.88 -29.41 -2.12
C ARG A 450 -7.82 -28.14 -1.26
N LYS A 451 -7.63 -28.28 0.06
CA LYS A 451 -7.36 -27.15 0.99
C LYS A 451 -6.08 -26.36 0.65
N PHE A 452 -5.10 -26.99 -0.01
CA PHE A 452 -3.92 -26.31 -0.54
C PHE A 452 -4.23 -25.56 -1.84
N LEU A 453 -4.92 -26.19 -2.79
CA LEU A 453 -5.30 -25.59 -4.07
C LEU A 453 -6.29 -24.42 -3.90
N ASP A 454 -7.25 -24.52 -2.99
CA ASP A 454 -8.24 -23.46 -2.73
C ASP A 454 -7.61 -22.17 -2.14
N ARG A 455 -6.38 -22.24 -1.61
CA ARG A 455 -5.58 -21.04 -1.24
C ARG A 455 -5.00 -20.29 -2.45
N PHE A 456 -5.06 -20.86 -3.66
CA PHE A 456 -4.59 -20.23 -4.88
C PHE A 456 -5.77 -19.90 -5.81
N SER A 457 -5.95 -18.63 -6.13
CA SER A 457 -6.94 -18.20 -7.13
C SER A 457 -6.79 -18.98 -8.44
N LYS A 458 -7.91 -19.37 -9.05
CA LYS A 458 -7.97 -20.11 -10.33
C LYS A 458 -7.13 -19.44 -11.44
N ARG A 459 -6.98 -18.10 -11.40
CA ARG A 459 -6.13 -17.29 -12.31
C ARG A 459 -4.62 -17.52 -12.06
N VAL A 460 -4.22 -17.70 -10.80
CA VAL A 460 -2.83 -18.01 -10.39
C VAL A 460 -2.46 -19.45 -10.74
N ILE A 461 -3.35 -20.42 -10.50
CA ILE A 461 -3.14 -21.84 -10.84
C ILE A 461 -2.91 -22.00 -12.36
N LYS A 462 -3.79 -21.42 -13.20
CA LYS A 462 -3.62 -21.44 -14.67
C LYS A 462 -2.24 -20.93 -15.11
N ARG A 463 -1.76 -19.83 -14.54
CA ARG A 463 -0.45 -19.24 -14.87
C ARG A 463 0.73 -20.14 -14.49
N HIS A 464 0.68 -20.80 -13.33
CA HIS A 464 1.68 -21.79 -12.94
C HIS A 464 1.67 -22.99 -13.90
N ILE A 465 0.49 -23.51 -14.26
CA ILE A 465 0.36 -24.62 -15.22
C ILE A 465 0.95 -24.24 -16.59
N LYS A 466 0.74 -23.00 -17.09
CA LYS A 466 1.40 -22.55 -18.34
C LYS A 466 2.92 -22.60 -18.26
N PHE A 467 3.51 -22.15 -17.15
CA PHE A 467 4.97 -22.16 -16.97
C PHE A 467 5.51 -23.58 -16.85
N VAL A 468 4.88 -24.42 -16.00
CA VAL A 468 5.25 -25.83 -15.83
C VAL A 468 5.16 -26.60 -17.15
N LEU A 469 4.11 -26.38 -17.97
CA LEU A 469 4.03 -27.05 -19.26
C LEU A 469 5.06 -26.53 -20.27
N ALA A 470 5.37 -25.22 -20.28
CA ALA A 470 6.40 -24.69 -21.17
C ALA A 470 7.80 -25.23 -20.86
N ILE A 471 8.19 -25.29 -19.58
CA ILE A 471 9.49 -25.85 -19.19
C ILE A 471 9.53 -27.37 -19.37
N TYR A 472 8.40 -28.07 -19.19
CA TYR A 472 8.29 -29.49 -19.51
C TYR A 472 8.42 -29.76 -21.03
N ILE A 473 7.75 -28.99 -21.89
CA ILE A 473 7.85 -29.10 -23.36
C ILE A 473 9.28 -28.83 -23.82
N ALA A 474 9.92 -27.77 -23.30
CA ALA A 474 11.32 -27.47 -23.62
C ALA A 474 12.25 -28.60 -23.14
N SER A 475 12.07 -29.10 -21.92
CA SER A 475 12.87 -30.21 -21.37
C SER A 475 12.73 -31.46 -22.23
N LEU A 476 11.50 -31.84 -22.58
CA LEU A 476 11.19 -33.00 -23.41
C LEU A 476 11.81 -32.87 -24.81
N LEU A 477 11.74 -31.69 -25.44
CA LEU A 477 12.41 -31.43 -26.72
C LEU A 477 13.94 -31.53 -26.59
N THR A 478 14.53 -31.04 -25.51
CA THR A 478 15.99 -31.17 -25.26
C THR A 478 16.46 -32.59 -24.93
N LEU A 479 15.54 -33.49 -24.54
CA LEU A 479 15.82 -34.89 -24.19
C LEU A 479 15.61 -35.86 -25.37
N ILE A 480 14.86 -35.47 -26.40
CA ILE A 480 14.70 -36.25 -27.63
C ILE A 480 16.01 -36.18 -28.42
N ARG A 481 16.75 -37.29 -28.49
CA ARG A 481 18.08 -37.39 -29.14
C ARG A 481 18.22 -36.60 -30.45
N PRO A 482 17.46 -36.86 -31.54
CA PRO A 482 17.63 -36.13 -32.80
C PRO A 482 17.34 -34.62 -32.73
N VAL A 483 16.62 -34.15 -31.70
CA VAL A 483 16.44 -32.71 -31.44
C VAL A 483 17.59 -32.16 -30.59
N GLY A 484 18.03 -32.89 -29.56
CA GLY A 484 19.22 -32.54 -28.78
C GLY A 484 20.48 -32.46 -29.65
N ASP A 485 20.69 -33.44 -30.52
CA ASP A 485 21.81 -33.50 -31.47
C ASP A 485 21.77 -32.32 -32.46
N PHE A 486 20.59 -31.91 -32.94
CA PHE A 486 20.40 -30.73 -33.78
C PHE A 486 20.63 -29.40 -33.03
N LEU A 487 20.38 -29.35 -31.72
CA LEU A 487 20.65 -28.18 -30.87
C LEU A 487 22.12 -28.06 -30.44
N GLY A 488 22.98 -29.02 -30.83
CA GLY A 488 24.41 -29.00 -30.57
C GLY A 488 24.78 -29.14 -29.09
N ARG A 489 25.90 -28.55 -28.66
CA ARG A 489 26.49 -28.80 -27.33
C ARG A 489 25.82 -28.05 -26.17
N SER A 490 24.69 -27.38 -26.39
CA SER A 490 24.01 -26.54 -25.38
C SER A 490 22.47 -26.58 -25.42
N PRO A 491 21.82 -27.76 -25.52
CA PRO A 491 20.36 -27.84 -25.62
C PRO A 491 19.65 -27.25 -24.39
N PHE A 492 20.27 -27.38 -23.20
CA PHE A 492 19.73 -26.86 -21.93
C PHE A 492 19.42 -25.35 -21.94
N LEU A 493 20.02 -24.58 -22.84
CA LEU A 493 19.74 -23.14 -22.98
C LEU A 493 18.29 -22.85 -23.39
N ALA A 494 17.59 -23.80 -24.02
CA ALA A 494 16.15 -23.69 -24.26
C ALA A 494 15.38 -23.58 -22.94
N ASN A 495 15.70 -24.43 -21.96
CA ASN A 495 15.08 -24.46 -20.63
C ASN A 495 15.41 -23.18 -19.86
N THR A 496 16.68 -22.77 -19.84
CA THR A 496 17.14 -21.49 -19.28
C THR A 496 16.38 -20.30 -19.86
N THR A 497 16.15 -20.27 -21.17
CA THR A 497 15.43 -19.17 -21.83
C THR A 497 13.94 -19.17 -21.47
N VAL A 498 13.30 -20.35 -21.30
CA VAL A 498 11.91 -20.44 -20.82
C VAL A 498 11.75 -19.89 -19.40
N VAL A 499 12.70 -20.16 -18.49
CA VAL A 499 12.70 -19.62 -17.12
C VAL A 499 12.67 -18.10 -17.12
N PHE A 500 13.55 -17.44 -17.89
CA PHE A 500 13.62 -15.97 -17.90
C PHE A 500 12.50 -15.30 -18.71
N MET A 501 12.04 -15.92 -19.81
CA MET A 501 11.00 -15.34 -20.68
C MET A 501 9.57 -15.58 -20.19
N HIS A 502 9.36 -16.58 -19.32
CA HIS A 502 8.20 -16.83 -18.48
C HIS A 502 6.80 -16.55 -19.11
N PRO A 503 6.09 -17.57 -19.64
CA PRO A 503 4.91 -17.43 -20.50
C PRO A 503 3.61 -17.03 -19.77
N ALA A 504 3.66 -16.54 -18.53
CA ALA A 504 2.50 -16.04 -17.78
C ALA A 504 2.21 -14.54 -18.03
N ARG A 505 2.39 -14.08 -19.28
CA ARG A 505 2.14 -12.70 -19.74
C ARG A 505 0.86 -12.66 -20.58
N THR A 506 0.35 -11.46 -20.92
CA THR A 506 -0.68 -11.33 -21.96
C THR A 506 -0.07 -11.56 -23.34
N VAL A 507 -0.87 -12.01 -24.31
CA VAL A 507 -0.37 -12.35 -25.66
C VAL A 507 0.39 -11.20 -26.32
N GLY A 508 -0.14 -9.97 -26.23
CA GLY A 508 0.56 -8.78 -26.74
C GLY A 508 1.89 -8.47 -26.04
N SER A 509 1.99 -8.75 -24.73
CA SER A 509 3.25 -8.58 -23.97
C SER A 509 4.25 -9.70 -24.28
N GLN A 510 3.78 -10.93 -24.52
CA GLN A 510 4.64 -12.03 -24.94
C GLN A 510 5.19 -11.83 -26.36
N LEU A 511 4.40 -11.25 -27.26
CA LEU A 511 4.84 -10.82 -28.59
C LEU A 511 5.89 -9.70 -28.53
N GLU A 512 5.67 -8.66 -27.71
CA GLU A 512 6.65 -7.58 -27.47
C GLU A 512 7.98 -8.14 -26.94
N VAL A 513 7.93 -9.04 -25.95
CA VAL A 513 9.11 -9.73 -25.41
C VAL A 513 9.80 -10.59 -26.45
N THR A 514 9.04 -11.33 -27.26
CA THR A 514 9.59 -12.21 -28.31
C THR A 514 10.35 -11.37 -29.35
N LEU A 515 9.75 -10.30 -29.85
CA LEU A 515 10.38 -9.36 -30.78
C LEU A 515 11.66 -8.75 -30.21
N PHE A 516 11.64 -8.27 -28.97
CA PHE A 516 12.85 -7.72 -28.34
C PHE A 516 13.92 -8.79 -28.07
N SER A 517 13.54 -10.05 -27.89
CA SER A 517 14.47 -11.18 -27.73
C SER A 517 15.13 -11.56 -29.06
N THR A 518 14.38 -11.56 -30.18
CA THR A 518 14.96 -11.82 -31.52
C THR A 518 15.94 -10.72 -31.93
N ILE A 519 15.61 -9.46 -31.65
CA ILE A 519 16.53 -8.32 -31.82
C ILE A 519 17.79 -8.50 -30.95
N GLY A 520 17.64 -9.05 -29.74
CA GLY A 520 18.76 -9.39 -28.85
C GLY A 520 19.72 -10.40 -29.45
N ALA A 521 19.21 -11.46 -30.10
CA ALA A 521 20.03 -12.44 -30.79
C ALA A 521 20.78 -11.86 -32.01
N ILE A 522 20.16 -10.94 -32.76
CA ILE A 522 20.81 -10.25 -33.88
C ILE A 522 21.94 -9.32 -33.40
N ILE A 523 21.71 -8.56 -32.32
CA ILE A 523 22.75 -7.72 -31.71
C ILE A 523 23.87 -8.58 -31.12
N ALA A 524 23.54 -9.74 -30.52
CA ALA A 524 24.52 -10.70 -30.03
C ALA A 524 25.40 -11.24 -31.18
N ALA A 525 24.81 -11.59 -32.34
CA ALA A 525 25.58 -12.00 -33.52
C ALA A 525 26.55 -10.91 -33.99
N GLY A 526 26.07 -9.68 -34.10
CA GLY A 526 26.87 -8.52 -34.53
C GLY A 526 28.00 -8.12 -33.56
N TRP A 527 27.92 -8.53 -32.29
CA TRP A 527 28.99 -8.31 -31.31
C TRP A 527 29.94 -9.50 -31.20
N ILE A 528 29.39 -10.72 -31.10
CA ILE A 528 30.14 -11.94 -30.76
C ILE A 528 30.98 -12.41 -31.93
N ILE A 529 30.42 -12.49 -33.15
CA ILE A 529 31.15 -13.01 -34.31
C ILE A 529 32.44 -12.20 -34.61
N PRO A 530 32.42 -10.85 -34.65
CA PRO A 530 33.64 -10.08 -34.89
C PRO A 530 34.71 -10.22 -33.80
N TYR A 531 34.33 -10.27 -32.51
CA TYR A 531 35.34 -10.44 -31.46
C TYR A 531 35.94 -11.86 -31.48
N GLN A 532 35.12 -12.89 -31.75
CA GLN A 532 35.60 -14.27 -31.81
C GLN A 532 36.59 -14.47 -32.98
N VAL A 533 36.33 -13.87 -34.14
CA VAL A 533 37.28 -13.83 -35.26
C VAL A 533 38.60 -13.15 -34.84
N LEU A 534 38.53 -11.99 -34.15
CA LEU A 534 39.71 -11.24 -33.70
C LEU A 534 40.57 -12.03 -32.69
N VAL A 535 39.95 -12.58 -31.64
CA VAL A 535 40.63 -13.38 -30.60
C VAL A 535 41.25 -14.64 -31.22
N THR A 536 40.51 -15.32 -32.10
CA THR A 536 40.99 -16.55 -32.75
C THR A 536 42.14 -16.28 -33.74
N TYR A 537 42.11 -15.13 -34.44
CA TYR A 537 43.22 -14.67 -35.27
C TYR A 537 44.47 -14.38 -34.43
N TYR A 538 44.32 -13.75 -33.26
CA TYR A 538 45.44 -13.54 -32.33
C TYR A 538 46.01 -14.88 -31.82
N ASN A 539 45.15 -15.78 -31.36
CA ASN A 539 45.54 -17.12 -30.89
C ASN A 539 46.31 -17.89 -31.97
N ARG A 540 45.87 -17.84 -33.23
CA ARG A 540 46.55 -18.51 -34.36
C ARG A 540 47.98 -18.00 -34.60
N LEU A 541 48.29 -16.75 -34.26
CA LEU A 541 49.63 -16.17 -34.43
C LEU A 541 50.54 -16.38 -33.23
N TYR A 542 50.00 -16.33 -32.00
CA TYR A 542 50.81 -16.19 -30.79
C TYR A 542 50.61 -17.30 -29.73
N LEU A 543 49.54 -18.08 -29.77
CA LEU A 543 49.30 -19.13 -28.75
C LEU A 543 50.38 -20.23 -28.77
N ALA A 544 50.97 -20.50 -29.94
CA ALA A 544 52.10 -21.42 -30.10
C ALA A 544 53.43 -20.91 -29.49
N GLN A 545 53.46 -19.67 -28.97
CA GLN A 545 54.60 -19.05 -28.29
C GLN A 545 54.32 -18.86 -26.78
N ASP A 546 53.37 -19.63 -26.23
CA ASP A 546 52.87 -19.56 -24.84
C ASP A 546 52.33 -18.17 -24.44
N ASN A 547 51.93 -17.38 -25.44
CA ASN A 547 51.46 -16.01 -25.26
C ASN A 547 49.93 -15.96 -25.18
N THR A 548 49.42 -15.71 -23.97
CA THR A 548 48.00 -15.76 -23.58
C THR A 548 47.26 -14.42 -23.64
N TRP A 549 47.85 -13.34 -24.16
CA TRP A 549 47.20 -12.01 -24.23
C TRP A 549 45.84 -12.00 -24.97
N GLY A 550 45.58 -13.00 -25.82
CA GLY A 550 44.26 -13.21 -26.46
C GLY A 550 43.10 -13.32 -25.46
N TRP A 551 43.33 -13.93 -24.29
CA TRP A 551 42.32 -14.04 -23.23
C TRP A 551 41.98 -12.67 -22.61
N THR A 552 42.99 -11.80 -22.46
CA THR A 552 42.82 -10.42 -21.98
C THR A 552 42.02 -9.58 -22.98
N ILE A 553 42.24 -9.78 -24.29
CA ILE A 553 41.46 -9.13 -25.35
C ILE A 553 39.99 -9.60 -25.31
N GLU A 554 39.76 -10.91 -25.13
CA GLU A 554 38.42 -11.48 -25.03
C GLU A 554 37.67 -10.94 -23.79
N ALA A 555 38.30 -10.96 -22.62
CA ALA A 555 37.73 -10.44 -21.37
C ALA A 555 37.38 -8.95 -21.45
N LEU A 556 38.22 -8.15 -22.12
CA LEU A 556 37.95 -6.72 -22.35
C LEU A 556 36.70 -6.51 -23.23
N LEU A 557 36.57 -7.27 -24.33
CA LEU A 557 35.45 -7.14 -25.27
C LEU A 557 34.13 -7.71 -24.70
N PHE A 558 34.23 -8.72 -23.84
CA PHE A 558 33.15 -9.20 -22.98
C PHE A 558 32.66 -8.10 -22.02
N PHE A 559 33.58 -7.49 -21.26
CA PHE A 559 33.26 -6.40 -20.31
C PHE A 559 32.62 -5.19 -20.99
N VAL A 560 33.20 -4.70 -22.09
CA VAL A 560 32.66 -3.57 -22.86
C VAL A 560 31.25 -3.89 -23.38
N GLY A 561 31.03 -5.09 -23.93
CA GLY A 561 29.71 -5.52 -24.40
C GLY A 561 28.65 -5.51 -23.30
N ILE A 562 28.95 -6.08 -22.14
CA ILE A 562 28.03 -6.08 -20.99
C ILE A 562 27.79 -4.66 -20.45
N TRP A 563 28.83 -3.82 -20.33
CA TRP A 563 28.70 -2.45 -19.84
C TRP A 563 27.82 -1.58 -20.74
N VAL A 564 28.04 -1.64 -22.06
CA VAL A 564 27.20 -0.94 -23.06
C VAL A 564 25.75 -1.42 -22.97
N MET A 565 25.50 -2.73 -22.98
CA MET A 565 24.13 -3.25 -22.98
C MET A 565 23.40 -3.02 -21.66
N THR A 566 24.12 -3.02 -20.53
CA THR A 566 23.57 -2.64 -19.20
C THR A 566 23.18 -1.16 -19.17
N THR A 567 24.01 -0.29 -19.75
CA THR A 567 23.73 1.15 -19.86
C THR A 567 22.51 1.44 -20.74
N ILE A 568 22.37 0.72 -21.86
CA ILE A 568 21.19 0.79 -22.74
C ILE A 568 19.92 0.33 -22.00
N LYS A 569 19.98 -0.79 -21.27
CA LYS A 569 18.88 -1.30 -20.43
C LYS A 569 18.43 -0.29 -19.38
N ALA A 570 19.39 0.37 -18.71
CA ALA A 570 19.09 1.38 -17.68
C ALA A 570 18.31 2.59 -18.24
N ARG A 571 18.54 2.94 -19.51
CA ARG A 571 17.79 4.00 -20.21
C ARG A 571 16.44 3.53 -20.80
N TYR A 572 16.33 2.25 -21.15
CA TYR A 572 15.15 1.68 -21.83
C TYR A 572 14.70 0.34 -21.23
N ALA A 573 13.95 0.40 -20.13
CA ALA A 573 13.48 -0.78 -19.39
C ALA A 573 12.73 -1.83 -20.23
N LYS A 574 12.08 -1.43 -21.34
CA LYS A 574 11.43 -2.33 -22.31
C LYS A 574 12.39 -3.34 -22.96
N LEU A 575 13.67 -3.00 -23.10
CA LEU A 575 14.70 -3.85 -23.73
C LEU A 575 15.21 -4.97 -22.81
N THR A 576 14.49 -5.33 -21.75
CA THR A 576 14.90 -6.38 -20.80
C THR A 576 15.07 -7.75 -21.46
N GLY A 577 14.24 -8.09 -22.47
CA GLY A 577 14.43 -9.32 -23.25
C GLY A 577 15.69 -9.29 -24.12
N THR A 578 15.93 -8.15 -24.80
CA THR A 578 17.13 -7.90 -25.62
C THR A 578 18.41 -8.02 -24.81
N PHE A 579 18.44 -7.38 -23.64
CA PHE A 579 19.55 -7.43 -22.67
C PHE A 579 19.85 -8.87 -22.25
N LEU A 580 18.82 -9.63 -21.86
CA LEU A 580 19.03 -10.96 -21.29
C LEU A 580 19.52 -11.97 -22.32
N ILE A 581 18.97 -11.97 -23.54
CA ILE A 581 19.49 -12.81 -24.64
C ILE A 581 20.95 -12.44 -24.96
N PHE A 582 21.26 -11.14 -25.06
CA PHE A 582 22.61 -10.67 -25.34
C PHE A 582 23.62 -11.10 -24.25
N THR A 583 23.29 -10.87 -22.97
CA THR A 583 24.20 -11.20 -21.86
C THR A 583 24.40 -12.69 -21.69
N ILE A 584 23.35 -13.52 -21.81
CA ILE A 584 23.49 -14.99 -21.76
C ILE A 584 24.37 -15.47 -22.92
N ALA A 585 24.13 -14.98 -24.14
CA ALA A 585 24.95 -15.33 -25.30
C ALA A 585 26.43 -14.95 -25.10
N ASN A 586 26.71 -13.73 -24.66
CA ASN A 586 28.08 -13.24 -24.46
C ASN A 586 28.84 -14.04 -23.38
N ILE A 587 28.17 -14.45 -22.29
CA ILE A 587 28.75 -15.31 -21.25
C ILE A 587 29.14 -16.70 -21.79
N PHE A 588 28.23 -17.39 -22.48
CA PHE A 588 28.51 -18.74 -23.00
C PHE A 588 29.44 -18.74 -24.22
N ALA A 589 29.51 -17.63 -24.97
CA ALA A 589 30.48 -17.43 -26.03
C ALA A 589 31.91 -17.31 -25.45
N HIS A 590 32.13 -16.39 -24.50
CA HIS A 590 33.42 -16.22 -23.81
C HIS A 590 33.93 -17.52 -23.17
N GLY A 591 33.02 -18.28 -22.52
CA GLY A 591 33.35 -19.58 -21.94
C GLY A 591 33.83 -20.66 -22.94
N ARG A 592 33.71 -20.43 -24.26
CA ARG A 592 34.07 -21.39 -25.32
C ARG A 592 35.25 -20.96 -26.20
N THR A 593 35.46 -19.67 -26.45
CA THR A 593 36.46 -19.23 -27.44
C THR A 593 37.90 -19.05 -26.92
N HIS A 594 38.12 -18.97 -25.61
CA HIS A 594 39.44 -18.76 -25.00
C HIS A 594 40.59 -19.62 -25.59
N GLY A 595 40.36 -20.93 -25.79
CA GLY A 595 41.38 -21.86 -26.33
C GLY A 595 41.35 -22.06 -27.86
N SER A 596 40.51 -21.34 -28.60
CA SER A 596 40.27 -21.65 -30.03
C SER A 596 41.32 -21.04 -30.97
N VAL A 597 41.78 -21.85 -31.94
CA VAL A 597 42.77 -21.48 -32.99
C VAL A 597 42.15 -21.39 -34.39
N HIS A 598 40.95 -21.96 -34.56
CA HIS A 598 40.15 -21.87 -35.78
C HIS A 598 38.77 -21.31 -35.46
N PHE A 599 38.32 -20.32 -36.25
CA PHE A 599 37.01 -19.70 -36.06
C PHE A 599 35.94 -20.60 -36.67
N ASP A 600 34.93 -20.93 -35.88
CA ASP A 600 33.78 -21.71 -36.30
C ASP A 600 32.48 -20.98 -35.96
N ILE A 601 31.71 -20.65 -37.01
CA ILE A 601 30.41 -19.98 -36.88
C ILE A 601 29.34 -20.89 -36.24
N PHE A 602 29.49 -22.22 -36.32
CA PHE A 602 28.56 -23.16 -35.70
C PHE A 602 28.57 -23.05 -34.17
N VAL A 603 29.70 -22.69 -33.53
CA VAL A 603 29.79 -22.45 -32.08
C VAL A 603 28.84 -21.35 -31.61
N PHE A 604 28.58 -20.34 -32.45
CA PHE A 604 27.59 -19.29 -32.20
C PHE A 604 26.14 -19.76 -32.48
N LEU A 605 25.95 -20.67 -33.45
CA LEU A 605 24.63 -21.22 -33.76
C LEU A 605 24.15 -22.25 -32.71
N GLU A 606 25.04 -23.11 -32.19
CA GLU A 606 24.79 -24.01 -31.05
C GLU A 606 24.37 -23.26 -29.76
N LEU A 607 24.60 -21.96 -29.72
CA LEU A 607 24.27 -21.06 -28.63
C LEU A 607 22.90 -20.38 -28.88
N ILE A 608 22.70 -19.76 -30.04
CA ILE A 608 21.48 -19.01 -30.34
C ILE A 608 20.28 -19.90 -30.67
N ILE A 609 20.46 -21.02 -31.40
CA ILE A 609 19.34 -21.88 -31.82
C ILE A 609 18.54 -22.42 -30.62
N PRO A 610 19.14 -23.04 -29.58
CA PRO A 610 18.38 -23.49 -28.40
C PRO A 610 17.74 -22.33 -27.63
N MET A 611 18.40 -21.18 -27.52
CA MET A 611 17.80 -20.00 -26.87
C MET A 611 16.54 -19.53 -27.63
N MET A 612 16.61 -19.42 -28.95
CA MET A 612 15.48 -19.01 -29.81
C MET A 612 14.33 -20.03 -29.78
N LEU A 613 14.63 -21.33 -29.69
CA LEU A 613 13.63 -22.37 -29.44
C LEU A 613 12.90 -22.14 -28.11
N GLY A 614 13.61 -21.79 -27.04
CA GLY A 614 13.01 -21.44 -25.75
C GLY A 614 12.07 -20.23 -25.81
N VAL A 615 12.45 -19.19 -26.58
CA VAL A 615 11.58 -18.03 -26.85
C VAL A 615 10.30 -18.46 -27.61
N LEU A 616 10.46 -19.29 -28.65
CA LEU A 616 9.35 -19.78 -29.47
C LEU A 616 8.36 -20.62 -28.64
N ILE A 617 8.85 -21.53 -27.79
CA ILE A 617 8.01 -22.33 -26.88
C ILE A 617 7.22 -21.43 -25.94
N CYS A 618 7.82 -20.37 -25.39
CA CYS A 618 7.10 -19.41 -24.55
C CYS A 618 5.97 -18.69 -25.30
N LEU A 619 6.18 -18.34 -26.57
CA LEU A 619 5.15 -17.71 -27.39
C LEU A 619 4.01 -18.68 -27.72
N VAL A 620 4.35 -19.89 -28.20
CA VAL A 620 3.36 -20.91 -28.57
C VAL A 620 2.50 -21.31 -27.37
N VAL A 621 3.10 -21.60 -26.21
CA VAL A 621 2.37 -21.97 -25.00
C VAL A 621 1.48 -20.83 -24.49
N ASN A 622 1.92 -19.57 -24.64
CA ASN A 622 1.13 -18.41 -24.24
C ASN A 622 -0.11 -18.17 -25.12
N ILE A 623 0.00 -18.46 -26.42
CA ILE A 623 -1.11 -18.36 -27.40
C ILE A 623 -2.07 -19.55 -27.27
N VAL A 624 -1.57 -20.77 -27.14
CA VAL A 624 -2.39 -21.99 -27.16
C VAL A 624 -3.11 -22.24 -25.83
N LEU A 625 -2.45 -22.03 -24.68
CA LEU A 625 -3.07 -22.25 -23.38
C LEU A 625 -3.71 -20.97 -22.84
N TRP A 626 -5.03 -20.93 -22.74
CA TRP A 626 -5.81 -19.83 -22.13
C TRP A 626 -5.28 -18.42 -22.49
N PRO A 627 -5.29 -18.01 -23.77
CA PRO A 627 -4.63 -16.79 -24.24
C PRO A 627 -5.17 -15.53 -23.55
N GLU A 628 -4.38 -14.97 -22.62
CA GLU A 628 -4.79 -13.76 -21.89
C GLU A 628 -4.69 -12.54 -22.82
N THR A 629 -5.85 -12.02 -23.23
CA THR A 629 -5.92 -10.79 -24.04
C THR A 629 -5.86 -9.54 -23.16
N ALA A 630 -5.54 -8.38 -23.73
CA ALA A 630 -5.46 -7.14 -22.96
C ALA A 630 -6.83 -6.69 -22.39
N SER A 631 -7.92 -7.03 -23.07
CA SER A 631 -9.31 -6.77 -22.66
C SER A 631 -9.76 -7.58 -21.44
N GLU A 632 -9.24 -8.80 -21.25
CA GLU A 632 -9.54 -9.62 -20.05
C GLU A 632 -8.93 -9.07 -18.74
N ARG A 633 -8.18 -7.96 -18.81
CA ARG A 633 -7.71 -7.21 -17.63
C ARG A 633 -8.60 -6.02 -17.25
N LEU A 634 -9.73 -5.84 -17.94
CA LEU A 634 -10.77 -4.86 -17.57
C LEU A 634 -11.91 -5.50 -16.73
N GLY A 635 -11.96 -6.83 -16.68
CA GLY A 635 -12.71 -7.64 -15.71
C GLY A 635 -11.92 -7.86 -14.42
#